data_AF-A0A964NXB6-F1
#
_entry.id   AF-A0A964NXB6-F1
#
_cell.length_a   1.000
_cell.length_b   1.000
_cell.length_c   1.000
_cell.angle_alpha   90.00
_cell.angle_beta   90.00
_cell.angle_gamma   90.00
#
_symmetry.space_group_name_H-M   'P 1'
#
loop_
_entity.id
_entity.type
_entity.pdbx_description
1 polymer ?
#
loop_
_entity_poly.entity_id
_entity_poly.type
_entity_poly.pdbx_seq_one_letter_code
_entity_poly.pdbx_strand_id
1 'polypeptide(L)'
;MDRTPRKRRPRVGQQEVDLKAHPETLAAREVVDWLKGSISEGKEWPRALLEAVGRWPLPQEDMDGDRYQYLLLGEAFDWLTLAGRLLGGIDGLVPQAEKEALLFQSRLPKDIPESEFRSLMGPEKYRAHLNYFYGVVAEESLLLAVEEEIGKERTSLGLRDSNDTVELAHQRLYGDTREALLRAFRQEMGRPDTTSITFTELKEFTYWLFKRRVNSADSSRVASDTKKGLERLFRMRGAAAPSLPAQLA
;
A
#
# COMPACT_ATOMS: atom_id res chain seq x y z
N MET A 1 61.67 34.64 -3.25
CA MET A 1 60.84 33.43 -3.50
C MET A 1 59.41 33.89 -3.62
N ASP A 2 58.91 33.79 -4.84
CA ASP A 2 57.75 34.46 -5.39
C ASP A 2 56.42 33.87 -4.88
N ARG A 3 55.48 34.72 -4.45
CA ARG A 3 54.14 34.33 -3.98
C ARG A 3 53.14 34.59 -5.11
N THR A 4 52.85 33.57 -5.90
CA THR A 4 51.78 33.62 -6.90
C THR A 4 50.46 33.09 -6.30
N PRO A 5 49.34 33.83 -6.39
CA PRO A 5 48.07 33.37 -5.84
C PRO A 5 47.41 32.34 -6.77
N ARG A 6 46.96 31.21 -6.21
CA ARG A 6 46.13 30.22 -6.91
C ARG A 6 44.81 30.89 -7.32
N LYS A 7 44.61 31.10 -8.63
CA LYS A 7 43.30 31.41 -9.24
C LYS A 7 42.30 30.32 -8.84
N ARG A 8 41.24 30.69 -8.11
CA ARG A 8 40.06 29.84 -7.93
C ARG A 8 39.39 29.68 -9.30
N ARG A 9 39.36 28.45 -9.83
CA ARG A 9 38.47 28.10 -10.94
C ARG A 9 37.02 28.14 -10.43
N PRO A 10 36.07 28.70 -11.18
CA PRO A 10 34.66 28.64 -10.79
C PRO A 10 34.19 27.18 -10.80
N ARG A 11 33.38 26.79 -9.81
CA ARG A 11 32.63 25.52 -9.80
C ARG A 11 31.62 25.58 -10.94
N VAL A 12 32.02 25.12 -12.13
CA VAL A 12 31.11 24.69 -13.18
C VAL A 12 30.66 23.29 -12.77
N GLY A 13 29.36 23.11 -12.51
CA GLY A 13 28.82 21.79 -12.18
C GLY A 13 27.61 21.74 -11.24
N GLN A 14 26.94 22.87 -10.96
CA GLN A 14 25.64 22.87 -10.26
C GLN A 14 24.47 23.35 -11.13
N GLN A 15 24.68 23.50 -12.44
CA GLN A 15 23.65 23.90 -13.41
C GLN A 15 23.72 23.01 -14.65
N GLU A 16 23.44 21.71 -14.51
CA GLU A 16 23.21 20.83 -15.67
C GLU A 16 22.56 19.46 -15.34
N VAL A 17 21.78 19.36 -14.25
CA VAL A 17 21.03 18.12 -13.92
C VAL A 17 19.53 18.24 -14.23
N ASP A 18 19.09 19.37 -14.80
CA ASP A 18 17.70 19.61 -15.18
C ASP A 18 17.51 19.49 -16.70
N LEU A 19 17.79 18.33 -17.28
CA LEU A 19 17.47 18.07 -18.69
C LEU A 19 16.98 16.64 -18.93
N LYS A 20 15.63 16.58 -18.97
CA LYS A 20 14.70 15.54 -19.43
C LYS A 20 13.95 14.85 -18.30
N ALA A 21 12.96 15.55 -17.73
CA ALA A 21 11.84 14.87 -17.10
C ALA A 21 11.29 13.84 -18.12
N HIS A 22 11.30 12.57 -17.75
CA HIS A 22 10.66 11.52 -18.55
C HIS A 22 9.19 11.92 -18.81
N PRO A 23 8.61 11.60 -19.97
CA PRO A 23 7.25 12.02 -20.32
C PRO A 23 6.21 11.62 -19.25
N GLU A 24 6.44 10.49 -18.58
CA GLU A 24 5.60 10.01 -17.47
C GLU A 24 5.69 10.90 -16.22
N THR A 25 6.86 11.49 -15.95
CA THR A 25 7.05 12.46 -14.84
C THR A 25 6.32 13.77 -15.12
N LEU A 26 6.29 14.21 -16.38
CA LEU A 26 5.50 15.39 -16.79
C LEU A 26 4.00 15.10 -16.65
N ALA A 27 3.54 13.95 -17.12
CA ALA A 27 2.14 13.53 -16.96
C ALA A 27 1.74 13.41 -15.48
N ALA A 28 2.62 12.91 -14.61
CA ALA A 28 2.37 12.86 -13.17
C ALA A 28 2.20 14.27 -12.57
N ARG A 29 3.04 15.24 -12.96
CA ARG A 29 2.91 16.65 -12.54
C ARG A 29 1.59 17.27 -13.01
N GLU A 30 1.21 17.03 -14.27
CA GLU A 30 -0.06 17.49 -14.83
C GLU A 30 -1.27 16.98 -14.03
N VAL A 31 -1.23 15.74 -13.52
CA VAL A 31 -2.29 15.20 -12.66
C VAL A 31 -2.37 15.94 -11.32
N VAL A 32 -1.24 16.29 -10.71
CA VAL A 32 -1.22 17.08 -9.47
C VAL A 32 -1.76 18.50 -9.71
N ASP A 33 -1.33 19.16 -10.78
CA ASP A 33 -1.80 20.50 -11.14
C ASP A 33 -3.31 20.49 -11.45
N TRP A 34 -3.79 19.48 -12.17
CA TRP A 34 -5.21 19.28 -12.44
C TRP A 34 -6.02 19.07 -11.15
N LEU A 35 -5.51 18.26 -10.21
CA LEU A 35 -6.15 18.03 -8.91
C LEU A 35 -6.27 19.34 -8.13
N LYS A 36 -5.19 20.12 -8.08
CA LYS A 36 -5.14 21.42 -7.41
C LYS A 36 -6.14 22.41 -8.00
N GLY A 37 -6.17 22.51 -9.34
CA GLY A 37 -7.10 23.38 -10.06
C GLY A 37 -8.56 22.98 -9.81
N SER A 38 -8.87 21.69 -9.93
CA SER A 38 -10.22 21.17 -9.75
C SER A 38 -10.80 21.48 -8.36
N ILE A 39 -10.00 21.30 -7.30
CA ILE A 39 -10.43 21.62 -5.93
C ILE A 39 -10.61 23.13 -5.75
N SER A 40 -9.71 23.94 -6.32
CA SER A 40 -9.79 25.41 -6.26
C SER A 40 -11.03 25.97 -6.99
N GLU A 41 -11.48 25.27 -8.03
CA GLU A 41 -12.71 25.58 -8.78
C GLU A 41 -13.99 25.11 -8.08
N GLY A 42 -13.88 24.49 -6.89
CA GLY A 42 -15.01 24.09 -6.06
C GLY A 42 -15.45 22.63 -6.22
N LYS A 43 -14.69 21.79 -6.94
CA LYS A 43 -14.95 20.36 -6.98
C LYS A 43 -14.70 19.73 -5.61
N GLU A 44 -15.58 18.83 -5.19
CA GLU A 44 -15.40 18.09 -3.95
C GLU A 44 -14.11 17.25 -4.00
N TRP A 45 -13.20 17.52 -3.07
CA TRP A 45 -11.86 16.92 -3.07
C TRP A 45 -11.85 15.38 -3.07
N PRO A 46 -12.80 14.63 -2.45
CA PRO A 46 -12.79 13.17 -2.50
C PRO A 46 -12.93 12.64 -3.93
N ARG A 47 -13.83 13.24 -4.71
CA ARG A 47 -14.06 12.88 -6.13
C ARG A 47 -12.91 13.31 -7.00
N ALA A 48 -12.39 14.53 -6.79
CA ALA A 48 -11.22 15.01 -7.50
C ALA A 48 -9.99 14.11 -7.26
N LEU A 49 -9.78 13.67 -6.01
CA LEU A 49 -8.70 12.76 -5.65
C LEU A 49 -8.83 11.41 -6.35
N LEU A 50 -10.00 10.78 -6.34
CA LEU A 50 -10.19 9.48 -7.01
C LEU A 50 -10.00 9.56 -8.53
N GLU A 51 -10.42 10.66 -9.15
CA GLU A 51 -10.10 10.90 -10.57
C GLU A 51 -8.61 11.10 -10.80
N ALA A 52 -7.90 11.81 -9.92
CA ALA A 52 -6.45 11.96 -10.01
C ALA A 52 -5.75 10.59 -9.85
N VAL A 53 -6.20 9.78 -8.89
CA VAL A 53 -5.76 8.38 -8.72
C VAL A 53 -6.00 7.59 -10.00
N GLY A 54 -7.17 7.73 -10.64
CA GLY A 54 -7.51 7.09 -11.91
C GLY A 54 -6.62 7.53 -13.07
N ARG A 55 -6.19 8.80 -13.11
CA ARG A 55 -5.33 9.37 -14.16
C ARG A 55 -3.83 9.15 -13.93
N TRP A 56 -3.42 8.80 -12.72
CA TRP A 56 -2.01 8.70 -12.37
C TRP A 56 -1.22 7.69 -13.25
N PRO A 57 -0.12 8.08 -13.91
CA PRO A 57 0.50 7.22 -14.92
C PRO A 57 1.54 6.24 -14.35
N LEU A 58 2.07 6.49 -13.15
CA LEU A 58 3.25 5.77 -12.66
C LEU A 58 2.86 4.62 -11.70
N PRO A 59 3.47 3.41 -11.86
CA PRO A 59 3.32 2.33 -10.88
C PRO A 59 4.19 2.53 -9.63
N GLN A 60 5.26 3.33 -9.74
CA GLN A 60 6.20 3.69 -8.69
C GLN A 60 6.89 5.01 -9.05
N GLU A 61 7.42 5.72 -8.05
CA GLU A 61 8.30 6.88 -8.26
C GLU A 61 9.28 7.06 -7.09
N ASP A 62 10.42 7.73 -7.35
CA ASP A 62 11.36 8.16 -6.32
C ASP A 62 11.19 9.67 -6.10
N MET A 63 10.88 10.08 -4.87
CA MET A 63 10.60 11.47 -4.50
C MET A 63 11.29 11.78 -3.18
N ASP A 64 12.10 12.84 -3.14
CA ASP A 64 12.81 13.33 -1.95
C ASP A 64 13.65 12.25 -1.21
N GLY A 65 14.12 11.23 -1.94
CA GLY A 65 14.90 10.11 -1.39
C GLY A 65 14.05 8.93 -0.91
N ASP A 66 12.72 9.07 -0.92
CA ASP A 66 11.77 8.01 -0.62
C ASP A 66 11.23 7.38 -1.90
N ARG A 67 11.19 6.04 -1.91
CA ARG A 67 10.60 5.28 -3.01
C ARG A 67 9.14 4.97 -2.71
N TYR A 68 8.25 5.50 -3.53
CA TYR A 68 6.83 5.18 -3.52
C TYR A 68 6.54 4.02 -4.47
N GLN A 69 5.99 2.92 -3.93
CA GLN A 69 5.49 1.79 -4.72
C GLN A 69 3.96 1.78 -4.63
N TYR A 70 3.29 2.05 -5.74
CA TYR A 70 1.82 2.05 -5.77
C TYR A 70 1.27 0.72 -6.25
N LEU A 71 1.93 0.08 -7.23
CA LEU A 71 1.52 -1.20 -7.79
C LEU A 71 2.47 -2.31 -7.31
N LEU A 72 2.05 -3.03 -6.27
CA LEU A 72 2.81 -4.12 -5.66
C LEU A 72 2.85 -5.33 -6.59
N LEU A 73 4.05 -5.84 -6.83
CA LEU A 73 4.32 -6.99 -7.72
C LEU A 73 3.63 -6.89 -9.10
N GLY A 74 3.35 -5.67 -9.59
CA GLY A 74 2.69 -5.44 -10.88
C GLY A 74 1.17 -5.71 -10.89
N GLU A 75 0.54 -6.03 -9.76
CA GLU A 75 -0.84 -6.55 -9.74
C GLU A 75 -1.74 -5.91 -8.69
N ALA A 76 -1.20 -5.56 -7.51
CA ALA A 76 -1.98 -5.06 -6.37
C ALA A 76 -1.76 -3.55 -6.17
N PHE A 77 -2.79 -2.75 -6.41
CA PHE A 77 -2.73 -1.29 -6.35
C PHE A 77 -3.09 -0.75 -4.98
N ASP A 78 -2.10 -0.24 -4.27
CA ASP A 78 -2.23 0.50 -3.01
C ASP A 78 -2.54 1.98 -3.31
N TRP A 79 -3.80 2.25 -3.60
CA TRP A 79 -4.24 3.60 -3.94
C TRP A 79 -4.13 4.60 -2.78
N LEU A 80 -4.10 4.14 -1.52
CA LEU A 80 -3.95 5.03 -0.36
C LEU A 80 -2.53 5.58 -0.25
N THR A 81 -1.52 4.78 -0.60
CA THR A 81 -0.14 5.28 -0.74
C THR A 81 -0.05 6.37 -1.82
N LEU A 82 -0.75 6.19 -2.95
CA LEU A 82 -0.84 7.23 -3.98
C LEU A 82 -1.64 8.45 -3.49
N ALA A 83 -2.75 8.24 -2.77
CA ALA A 83 -3.55 9.32 -2.22
C ALA A 83 -2.72 10.19 -1.27
N GLY A 84 -1.90 9.58 -0.40
CA GLY A 84 -0.97 10.31 0.47
C GLY A 84 -0.01 11.19 -0.32
N ARG A 85 0.57 10.65 -1.40
CA ARG A 85 1.45 11.39 -2.31
C ARG A 85 0.76 12.56 -3.00
N LEU A 86 -0.45 12.35 -3.53
CA LEU A 86 -1.24 13.39 -4.20
C LEU A 86 -1.64 14.50 -3.24
N LEU A 87 -2.13 14.12 -2.05
CA LEU A 87 -2.55 15.06 -1.01
C LEU A 87 -1.38 15.86 -0.42
N GLY A 88 -0.16 15.32 -0.40
CA GLY A 88 1.05 16.08 -0.07
C GLY A 88 1.42 17.12 -1.13
N GLY A 89 1.04 16.90 -2.40
CA GLY A 89 1.25 17.86 -3.49
C GLY A 89 0.29 19.06 -3.49
N ILE A 90 -0.76 19.01 -2.67
CA ILE A 90 -1.82 20.05 -2.61
C ILE A 90 -2.07 20.55 -1.18
N ASP A 91 -1.03 20.57 -0.36
CA ASP A 91 -1.14 20.96 1.06
C ASP A 91 -1.86 22.30 1.24
N GLY A 92 -2.77 22.33 2.22
CA GLY A 92 -3.62 23.48 2.54
C GLY A 92 -4.96 23.54 1.80
N LEU A 93 -5.20 22.70 0.78
CA LEU A 93 -6.48 22.66 0.06
C LEU A 93 -7.52 21.70 0.64
N VAL A 94 -7.11 20.77 1.52
CA VAL A 94 -7.98 19.75 2.14
C VAL A 94 -7.92 19.89 3.66
N PRO A 95 -9.04 19.77 4.39
CA PRO A 95 -9.03 19.79 5.86
C PRO A 95 -8.13 18.70 6.42
N GLN A 96 -7.21 19.07 7.33
CA GLN A 96 -6.21 18.15 7.86
C GLN A 96 -6.82 16.93 8.56
N ALA A 97 -7.89 17.12 9.35
CA ALA A 97 -8.58 16.03 10.02
C ALA A 97 -9.21 15.02 9.04
N GLU A 98 -9.67 15.49 7.87
CA GLU A 98 -10.22 14.64 6.83
C GLU A 98 -9.13 13.87 6.08
N LYS A 99 -8.00 14.53 5.79
CA LYS A 99 -6.79 13.90 5.24
C LYS A 99 -6.29 12.78 6.14
N GLU A 100 -6.21 13.02 7.46
CA GLU A 100 -5.80 12.02 8.44
C GLU A 100 -6.80 10.85 8.54
N ALA A 101 -8.10 11.15 8.57
CA ALA A 101 -9.13 10.11 8.56
C ALA A 101 -9.02 9.21 7.32
N LEU A 102 -8.73 9.78 6.14
CA LEU A 102 -8.51 8.99 4.94
C LEU A 102 -7.25 8.12 5.05
N LEU A 103 -6.10 8.72 5.37
CA LEU A 103 -4.81 8.02 5.29
C LEU A 103 -4.63 6.96 6.40
N PHE A 104 -5.21 7.17 7.58
CA PHE A 104 -5.03 6.28 8.73
C PHE A 104 -6.26 5.41 9.03
N GLN A 105 -7.45 5.83 8.61
CA GLN A 105 -8.70 5.09 8.89
C GLN A 105 -9.41 4.62 7.61
N SER A 106 -8.82 4.89 6.44
CA SER A 106 -9.40 4.57 5.12
C SER A 106 -10.82 5.13 4.95
N ARG A 107 -11.10 6.31 5.53
CA ARG A 107 -12.43 6.91 5.54
C ARG A 107 -12.47 8.25 4.82
N LEU A 108 -13.26 8.33 3.74
CA LEU A 108 -13.55 9.61 3.10
C LEU A 108 -14.58 10.42 3.91
N PRO A 109 -14.61 11.76 3.79
CA PRO A 109 -15.58 12.61 4.51
C PRO A 109 -17.04 12.35 4.15
N LYS A 110 -17.27 11.86 2.93
CA LYS A 110 -18.57 11.49 2.40
C LYS A 110 -18.47 10.12 1.77
N ASP A 111 -19.50 9.31 1.94
CA ASP A 111 -19.60 8.02 1.28
C ASP A 111 -19.72 8.21 -0.24
N ILE A 112 -18.93 7.43 -0.98
CA ILE A 112 -18.95 7.37 -2.44
C ILE A 112 -19.45 5.96 -2.77
N PRO A 113 -20.55 5.80 -3.53
CA PRO A 113 -21.04 4.50 -3.95
C PRO A 113 -19.99 3.72 -4.73
N GLU A 114 -20.03 2.39 -4.67
CA GLU A 114 -19.04 1.50 -5.32
C GLU A 114 -18.97 1.73 -6.83
N SER A 115 -20.13 1.89 -7.46
CA SER A 115 -20.23 2.18 -8.89
C SER A 115 -19.53 3.50 -9.26
N GLU A 116 -19.63 4.52 -8.41
CA GLU A 116 -18.96 5.81 -8.60
C GLU A 116 -17.46 5.67 -8.34
N PHE A 117 -17.05 5.01 -7.25
CA PHE A 117 -15.65 4.77 -6.92
C PHE A 117 -14.91 4.03 -8.05
N ARG A 118 -15.51 2.95 -8.57
CA ARG A 118 -15.01 2.20 -9.72
C ARG A 118 -14.92 3.05 -10.98
N SER A 119 -15.91 3.91 -11.23
CA SER A 119 -15.94 4.80 -12.39
C SER A 119 -14.81 5.83 -12.35
N LEU A 120 -14.60 6.47 -11.19
CA LEU A 120 -13.58 7.50 -11.01
C LEU A 120 -12.15 6.92 -11.10
N MET A 121 -11.92 5.75 -10.50
CA MET A 121 -10.62 5.09 -10.52
C MET A 121 -10.30 4.43 -11.88
N GLY A 122 -11.34 4.04 -12.62
CA GLY A 122 -11.22 3.28 -13.86
C GLY A 122 -11.12 1.76 -13.62
N PRO A 123 -11.56 0.94 -14.59
CA PRO A 123 -11.76 -0.50 -14.39
C PRO A 123 -10.48 -1.27 -14.08
N GLU A 124 -9.35 -0.88 -14.67
CA GLU A 124 -8.07 -1.58 -14.47
C GLU A 124 -7.50 -1.36 -13.07
N LYS A 125 -7.45 -0.09 -12.62
CA LYS A 125 -7.00 0.27 -11.27
C LYS A 125 -7.96 -0.21 -10.20
N TYR A 126 -9.27 -0.21 -10.47
CA TYR A 126 -10.24 -0.80 -9.54
C TYR A 126 -10.01 -2.32 -9.36
N ARG A 127 -9.75 -3.06 -10.44
CA ARG A 127 -9.36 -4.47 -10.35
C ARG A 127 -8.06 -4.67 -9.57
N ALA A 128 -7.06 -3.82 -9.82
CA ALA A 128 -5.82 -3.86 -9.07
C ALA A 128 -6.00 -3.45 -7.60
N HIS A 129 -6.95 -2.57 -7.29
CA HIS A 129 -7.33 -2.22 -5.93
C HIS A 129 -7.93 -3.43 -5.21
N LEU A 130 -8.86 -4.16 -5.84
CA LEU A 130 -9.42 -5.40 -5.30
C LEU A 130 -8.31 -6.42 -5.00
N ASN A 131 -7.29 -6.54 -5.87
CA ASN A 131 -6.12 -7.37 -5.60
C ASN A 131 -5.37 -6.95 -4.34
N TYR A 132 -5.18 -5.64 -4.12
CA TYR A 132 -4.56 -5.12 -2.90
C TYR A 132 -5.43 -5.36 -1.67
N PHE A 133 -6.73 -5.10 -1.77
CA PHE A 133 -7.65 -5.29 -0.64
C PHE A 133 -7.69 -6.75 -0.19
N TYR A 134 -7.95 -7.68 -1.10
CA TYR A 134 -8.02 -9.10 -0.74
C TYR A 134 -6.64 -9.70 -0.48
N GLY A 135 -5.63 -9.32 -1.26
CA GLY A 135 -4.33 -9.95 -1.19
C GLY A 135 -3.38 -9.36 -0.15
N VAL A 136 -3.65 -8.17 0.37
CA VAL A 136 -2.87 -7.56 1.45
C VAL A 136 -3.76 -7.34 2.67
N VAL A 137 -4.76 -6.47 2.58
CA VAL A 137 -5.54 -6.04 3.77
C VAL A 137 -6.30 -7.19 4.43
N ALA A 138 -6.99 -8.01 3.62
CA ALA A 138 -7.72 -9.17 4.13
C ALA A 138 -6.77 -10.30 4.58
N GLU A 139 -5.62 -10.46 3.92
CA GLU A 139 -4.62 -11.47 4.26
C GLU A 139 -3.89 -11.14 5.57
N GLU A 140 -3.53 -9.87 5.82
CA GLU A 140 -3.00 -9.41 7.12
C GLU A 140 -4.01 -9.64 8.24
N SER A 141 -5.29 -9.39 7.97
CA SER A 141 -6.37 -9.61 8.93
C SER A 141 -6.60 -11.10 9.21
N LEU A 142 -6.41 -11.96 8.21
CA LEU A 142 -6.42 -13.42 8.37
C LEU A 142 -5.25 -13.88 9.25
N LEU A 143 -4.04 -13.38 8.99
CA LEU A 143 -2.86 -13.68 9.80
C LEU A 143 -3.11 -13.33 11.27
N LEU A 144 -3.59 -12.11 11.55
CA LEU A 144 -3.93 -11.68 12.90
C LEU A 144 -5.00 -12.57 13.55
N ALA A 145 -6.02 -12.99 12.80
CA ALA A 145 -7.06 -13.88 13.32
C ALA A 145 -6.47 -15.23 13.77
N VAL A 146 -5.54 -15.77 12.98
CA VAL A 146 -4.87 -17.04 13.29
C VAL A 146 -3.88 -16.90 14.45
N GLU A 147 -3.12 -15.81 14.50
CA GLU A 147 -2.24 -15.48 15.63
C GLU A 147 -3.04 -15.41 16.94
N GLU A 148 -4.20 -14.76 16.95
CA GLU A 148 -5.08 -14.69 18.11
C GLU A 148 -5.65 -16.06 18.53
N GLU A 149 -5.98 -16.93 17.57
CA GLU A 149 -6.42 -18.30 17.85
C GLU A 149 -5.29 -19.09 18.54
N ILE A 150 -4.07 -19.02 18.01
CA ILE A 150 -2.89 -19.67 18.58
C ILE A 150 -2.56 -19.11 19.97
N GLY A 151 -2.61 -17.78 20.13
CA GLY A 151 -2.38 -17.13 21.41
C GLY A 151 -3.38 -17.60 22.49
N LYS A 152 -4.66 -17.77 22.12
CA LYS A 152 -5.70 -18.32 23.01
C LYS A 152 -5.42 -19.78 23.37
N GLU A 153 -5.10 -20.62 22.39
CA GLU A 153 -4.73 -22.03 22.60
C GLU A 153 -3.55 -22.15 23.60
N ARG A 154 -2.50 -21.35 23.42
CA ARG A 154 -1.33 -21.33 24.30
C ARG A 154 -1.66 -20.83 25.70
N THR A 155 -2.45 -19.77 25.80
CA THR A 155 -2.90 -19.22 27.09
C THR A 155 -3.71 -20.26 27.87
N SER A 156 -4.58 -21.02 27.20
CA SER A 156 -5.32 -22.13 27.83
C SER A 156 -4.40 -23.25 28.35
N LEU A 157 -3.19 -23.40 27.82
CA LEU A 157 -2.16 -24.34 28.28
C LEU A 157 -1.20 -23.72 29.32
N GLY A 158 -1.41 -22.47 29.75
CA GLY A 158 -0.53 -21.76 30.67
C GLY A 158 0.81 -21.32 30.06
N LEU A 159 0.95 -21.38 28.73
CA LEU A 159 2.14 -20.92 28.01
C LEU A 159 2.04 -19.42 27.76
N ARG A 160 3.17 -18.70 27.87
CA ARG A 160 3.23 -17.26 27.56
C ARG A 160 3.21 -17.03 26.05
N ASP A 161 2.69 -15.86 25.69
CA ASP A 161 2.78 -15.34 24.33
C ASP A 161 4.25 -15.05 23.99
N SER A 162 4.64 -15.39 22.76
CA SER A 162 6.03 -15.36 22.31
C SER A 162 6.08 -15.20 20.80
N ASN A 163 7.26 -14.87 20.26
CA ASN A 163 7.47 -14.78 18.80
C ASN A 163 7.07 -16.08 18.06
N ASP A 164 7.03 -17.22 18.78
CA ASP A 164 6.46 -18.48 18.31
C ASP A 164 5.05 -18.33 17.73
N THR A 165 4.20 -17.43 18.24
CA THR A 165 2.81 -17.27 17.76
C THR A 165 2.77 -16.84 16.29
N VAL A 166 3.63 -15.90 15.89
CA VAL A 166 3.75 -15.43 14.51
C VAL A 166 4.27 -16.55 13.60
N GLU A 167 5.31 -17.25 14.03
CA GLU A 167 5.89 -18.37 13.27
C GLU A 167 4.89 -19.51 13.08
N LEU A 168 4.14 -19.86 14.14
CA LEU A 168 3.10 -20.88 14.10
C LEU A 168 1.92 -20.47 13.21
N ALA A 169 1.55 -19.18 13.18
CA ALA A 169 0.49 -18.70 12.30
C ALA A 169 0.88 -18.85 10.82
N HIS A 170 2.10 -18.48 10.47
CA HIS A 170 2.64 -18.68 9.11
C HIS A 170 2.71 -20.16 8.76
N GLN A 171 3.15 -21.00 9.70
CA GLN A 171 3.23 -22.44 9.49
C GLN A 171 1.85 -23.07 9.29
N ARG A 172 0.84 -22.62 10.05
CA ARG A 172 -0.56 -23.09 9.94
C ARG A 172 -1.21 -22.68 8.61
N LEU A 173 -0.97 -21.45 8.14
CA LEU A 173 -1.59 -20.91 6.92
C LEU A 173 -0.85 -21.34 5.64
N TYR A 174 0.47 -21.30 5.64
CA TYR A 174 1.30 -21.42 4.44
C TYR A 174 2.23 -22.64 4.42
N GLY A 175 2.24 -23.42 5.51
CA GLY A 175 2.99 -24.67 5.63
C GLY A 175 4.46 -24.51 6.02
N ASP A 176 4.93 -23.31 6.32
CA ASP A 176 6.34 -23.03 6.64
C ASP A 176 6.49 -21.82 7.58
N THR A 177 7.67 -21.63 8.16
CA THR A 177 7.96 -20.51 9.07
C THR A 177 7.99 -19.18 8.33
N ARG A 178 7.67 -18.07 9.00
CA ARG A 178 7.73 -16.72 8.41
C ARG A 178 9.12 -16.44 7.85
N GLU A 179 10.15 -16.84 8.59
CA GLU A 179 11.54 -16.65 8.18
C GLU A 179 11.88 -17.44 6.89
N ALA A 180 11.46 -18.71 6.79
CA ALA A 180 11.67 -19.51 5.58
C ALA A 180 10.88 -18.97 4.38
N LEU A 181 9.63 -18.55 4.60
CA LEU A 181 8.79 -17.93 3.58
C LEU A 181 9.38 -16.62 3.07
N LEU A 182 9.87 -15.76 3.97
CA LEU A 182 10.48 -14.49 3.60
C LEU A 182 11.77 -14.69 2.80
N ARG A 183 12.60 -15.68 3.17
CA ARG A 183 13.77 -16.08 2.38
C ARG A 183 13.38 -16.53 0.98
N ALA A 184 12.36 -17.40 0.87
CA ALA A 184 11.86 -17.88 -0.42
C ALA A 184 11.34 -16.73 -1.29
N PHE A 185 10.55 -15.82 -0.72
CA PHE A 185 10.07 -14.62 -1.39
C PHE A 185 11.24 -13.76 -1.91
N ARG A 186 12.24 -13.46 -1.07
CA ARG A 186 13.38 -12.66 -1.48
C ARG A 186 14.20 -13.32 -2.57
N GLN A 187 14.39 -14.63 -2.49
CA GLN A 187 15.07 -15.41 -3.53
C GLN A 187 14.31 -15.32 -4.86
N GLU A 188 12.99 -15.50 -4.85
CA GLU A 188 12.14 -15.39 -6.04
C GLU A 188 12.18 -13.97 -6.64
N MET A 189 12.19 -12.94 -5.79
CA MET A 189 12.26 -11.53 -6.20
C MET A 189 13.69 -11.05 -6.53
N GLY A 190 14.71 -11.91 -6.43
CA GLY A 190 16.11 -11.54 -6.65
C GLY A 190 16.67 -10.52 -5.65
N ARG A 191 16.14 -10.50 -4.42
CA ARG A 191 16.49 -9.55 -3.34
C ARG A 191 17.50 -10.17 -2.37
N PRO A 192 18.39 -9.35 -1.77
CA PRO A 192 19.32 -9.84 -0.76
C PRO A 192 18.57 -10.27 0.51
N ASP A 193 19.11 -11.28 1.19
CA ASP A 193 18.59 -11.69 2.48
C ASP A 193 19.14 -10.79 3.60
N THR A 194 18.34 -9.79 4.01
CA THR A 194 18.72 -8.79 5.02
C THR A 194 17.88 -8.92 6.29
N THR A 195 18.41 -8.52 7.45
CA THR A 195 17.66 -8.60 8.72
C THR A 195 16.50 -7.61 8.80
N SER A 196 16.60 -6.47 8.11
CA SER A 196 15.52 -5.49 8.00
C SER A 196 14.55 -5.83 6.88
N ILE A 197 13.29 -5.42 7.05
CA ILE A 197 12.24 -5.44 6.02
C ILE A 197 11.60 -4.06 5.96
N THR A 198 11.42 -3.51 4.76
CA THR A 198 10.70 -2.24 4.60
C THR A 198 9.20 -2.46 4.65
N PHE A 199 8.41 -1.40 4.93
CA PHE A 199 6.95 -1.53 4.92
C PHE A 199 6.40 -1.93 3.55
N THR A 200 6.97 -1.39 2.47
CA THR A 200 6.63 -1.79 1.10
C THR A 200 6.94 -3.26 0.84
N GLU A 201 8.13 -3.71 1.23
CA GLU A 201 8.53 -5.11 1.07
C GLU A 201 7.63 -6.05 1.89
N LEU A 202 7.20 -5.64 3.09
CA LEU A 202 6.26 -6.40 3.91
C LEU A 202 4.92 -6.57 3.18
N LYS A 203 4.37 -5.50 2.57
CA LYS A 203 3.13 -5.60 1.78
C LYS A 203 3.27 -6.51 0.57
N GLU A 204 4.39 -6.41 -0.15
CA GLU A 204 4.68 -7.30 -1.28
C GLU A 204 4.82 -8.76 -0.83
N PHE A 205 5.47 -9.00 0.31
CA PHE A 205 5.59 -10.32 0.91
C PHE A 205 4.21 -10.88 1.28
N THR A 206 3.35 -10.08 1.91
CA THR A 206 1.97 -10.49 2.21
C THR A 206 1.18 -10.81 0.94
N TYR A 207 1.29 -9.97 -0.10
CA TYR A 207 0.63 -10.24 -1.37
C TYR A 207 1.13 -11.53 -2.03
N TRP A 208 2.43 -11.82 -1.93
CA TRP A 208 3.02 -13.08 -2.38
C TRP A 208 2.48 -14.29 -1.58
N LEU A 209 2.34 -14.17 -0.26
CA LEU A 209 1.74 -15.21 0.59
C LEU A 209 0.29 -15.50 0.19
N PHE A 210 -0.50 -14.46 -0.05
CA PHE A 210 -1.87 -14.60 -0.57
C PHE A 210 -1.89 -15.41 -1.88
N LYS A 211 -1.05 -15.05 -2.85
CA LYS A 211 -0.97 -15.77 -4.13
C LYS A 211 -0.59 -17.24 -3.93
N ARG A 212 0.40 -17.51 -3.07
CA ARG A 212 0.80 -18.87 -2.71
C ARG A 212 -0.35 -19.65 -2.07
N ARG A 213 -1.11 -19.05 -1.14
CA ARG A 213 -2.27 -19.68 -0.50
C ARG A 213 -3.37 -20.00 -1.50
N VAL A 214 -3.75 -19.04 -2.35
CA VAL A 214 -4.79 -19.23 -3.37
C VAL A 214 -4.42 -20.31 -4.38
N ASN A 215 -3.14 -20.40 -4.77
CA ASN A 215 -2.67 -21.38 -5.75
C ASN A 215 -2.46 -22.79 -5.17
N SER A 216 -2.28 -22.92 -3.85
CA SER A 216 -1.95 -24.20 -3.19
C SER A 216 -3.11 -24.84 -2.44
N ALA A 217 -4.13 -24.07 -2.06
CA ALA A 217 -5.28 -24.55 -1.30
C ALA A 217 -6.50 -24.86 -2.19
N ASP A 218 -7.39 -25.71 -1.71
CA ASP A 218 -8.69 -25.93 -2.37
C ASP A 218 -9.59 -24.70 -2.23
N SER A 219 -10.55 -24.56 -3.16
CA SER A 219 -11.42 -23.37 -3.23
C SER A 219 -12.26 -23.16 -1.97
N SER A 220 -12.61 -24.23 -1.25
CA SER A 220 -13.42 -24.12 -0.03
C SER A 220 -12.59 -23.54 1.12
N ARG A 221 -11.34 -23.98 1.26
CA ARG A 221 -10.38 -23.43 2.21
C ARG A 221 -10.08 -21.97 1.89
N VAL A 222 -9.83 -21.63 0.62
CA VAL A 222 -9.59 -20.24 0.21
C VAL A 222 -10.74 -19.33 0.62
N ALA A 223 -11.98 -19.74 0.35
CA ALA A 223 -13.17 -18.97 0.71
C ALA A 223 -13.35 -18.83 2.23
N SER A 224 -13.12 -19.92 2.99
CA SER A 224 -13.24 -19.91 4.45
C SER A 224 -12.21 -19.00 5.11
N ASP A 225 -10.95 -19.09 4.68
CA ASP A 225 -9.85 -18.26 5.16
C ASP A 225 -10.10 -16.77 4.82
N THR A 226 -10.50 -16.46 3.59
CA THR A 226 -10.83 -15.09 3.19
C THR A 226 -11.99 -14.54 4.02
N LYS A 227 -13.03 -15.35 4.29
CA LYS A 227 -14.14 -14.96 5.18
C LYS A 227 -13.64 -14.67 6.60
N LYS A 228 -12.77 -15.52 7.16
CA LYS A 228 -12.17 -15.31 8.49
C LYS A 228 -11.39 -13.98 8.55
N GLY A 229 -10.57 -13.70 7.53
CA GLY A 229 -9.83 -12.44 7.43
C GLY A 229 -10.74 -11.22 7.40
N LEU A 230 -11.79 -11.25 6.58
CA LEU A 230 -12.77 -10.16 6.49
C LEU A 230 -13.55 -9.96 7.81
N GLU A 231 -14.00 -11.03 8.45
CA GLU A 231 -14.68 -10.94 9.76
C GLU A 231 -13.77 -10.31 10.83
N ARG A 232 -12.47 -10.67 10.83
CA ARG A 232 -11.50 -10.07 11.74
C ARG A 232 -11.30 -8.59 11.44
N LEU A 233 -11.17 -8.22 10.15
CA LEU A 233 -11.02 -6.84 9.70
C LEU A 233 -12.20 -5.97 10.14
N PHE A 234 -13.44 -6.42 9.89
CA PHE A 234 -14.62 -5.66 10.27
C PHE A 234 -14.77 -5.52 11.79
N ARG A 235 -14.39 -6.56 12.55
CA ARG A 235 -14.33 -6.49 14.01
C ARG A 235 -13.33 -5.44 14.51
N MET A 236 -12.14 -5.32 13.90
CA MET A 236 -11.18 -4.25 14.26
C MET A 236 -11.77 -2.87 14.03
N ARG A 237 -12.55 -2.70 12.96
CA ARG A 237 -13.10 -1.42 12.54
C ARG A 237 -14.40 -1.05 13.23
N GLY A 238 -14.91 -1.89 14.14
CA GLY A 238 -16.20 -1.66 14.81
C GLY A 238 -17.41 -1.72 13.87
N ALA A 239 -17.27 -2.33 12.68
CA ALA A 239 -18.34 -2.45 11.68
C ALA A 239 -19.17 -3.73 11.90
N ALA A 240 -20.49 -3.66 11.71
CA ALA A 240 -21.39 -4.81 11.80
C ALA A 240 -21.42 -5.60 10.48
N ALA A 241 -20.95 -6.85 10.50
CA ALA A 241 -21.04 -7.87 9.43
C ALA A 241 -20.47 -7.45 8.04
N PRO A 242 -20.18 -8.39 7.11
CA PRO A 242 -19.41 -8.09 5.90
C PRO A 242 -20.30 -7.45 4.82
N SER A 243 -20.67 -6.19 4.99
CA SER A 243 -20.99 -5.32 3.87
C SER A 243 -19.78 -4.45 3.61
N LEU A 244 -19.03 -4.72 2.54
CA LEU A 244 -17.91 -3.89 2.12
C LEU A 244 -18.46 -2.50 1.79
N PRO A 245 -18.08 -1.43 2.50
CA PRO A 245 -18.17 -0.10 1.94
C PRO A 245 -17.38 -0.11 0.63
N ALA A 246 -17.90 0.57 -0.38
CA ALA A 246 -17.24 0.86 -1.66
C ALA A 246 -15.78 1.34 -1.56
N GLN A 247 -15.39 1.91 -0.42
CA GLN A 247 -14.04 2.40 -0.14
C GLN A 247 -13.08 1.27 0.26
N LEU A 248 -13.63 0.09 0.55
CA LEU A 248 -12.94 -1.09 1.06
C LEU A 248 -13.05 -2.30 0.11
N ALA A 249 -13.80 -2.24 -0.99
CA ALA A 249 -13.76 -3.23 -2.06
C ALA A 249 -13.03 -2.60 -3.26
#